data_AF-A0A3L7PEA6-F1
#
_entry.id   AF-A0A3L7PEA6-F1
#
_cell.length_a   1.000
_cell.length_b   1.000
_cell.length_c   1.000
_cell.angle_alpha   90.00
_cell.angle_beta   90.00
_cell.angle_gamma   90.00
#
_symmetry.space_group_name_H-M   'P 1'
#
loop_
_entity.id
_entity.type
_entity.pdbx_description
1 polymer ?
#
loop_
_entity_poly.entity_id
_entity_poly.type
_entity_poly.pdbx_seq_one_letter_code
_entity_poly.pdbx_strand_id
1 'polypeptide(L)'
;MCRGEAAVPRAEQADRGLELLLSKAYLPADFDQEVFDDLWTTWEMPLRSRAERAPVEQRRRMAMERYGLVPHPRDPSRSMQYVVDAEGRWVMSCLACHQGQVRGTAIPGVPNTSYALETLTEEVRLVKVQQRKAFSHMDVGSLLLPLGTTNGTTNAVIFGVALMRHRNPDLSIVQRPPRFDLVHHDMDAPAWWHYSRRKSLYADGFAPKGHRILMQFLLVKENGPEKFQEWEDDFRGIESWIESLEPPPWTGGIDLGLADRGRAVFAEHCGSCHGTHGPDGVYPDRIVPIEEVGTDRVRLDSLTAQERGQLNDSWFGHYGSDAVGMKDRESPTGYVAPSLDGIWASAPYFHNGSVPTLWHVLHPGERPTVWRRTPSGYDDARVGLEVEELAEMPPGRLRSSDRRTFFDTRKTGKSAAGHDFPDALTEDEKTVVLEYLKTL
;
A
#
# COMPACT_ATOMS: atom_id res chain seq x y z
N MET A 1 6.25 -45.93 -5.71
CA MET A 1 5.82 -45.40 -4.40
C MET A 1 6.38 -44.00 -4.26
N CYS A 2 5.65 -42.99 -4.73
CA CYS A 2 5.98 -41.60 -4.43
C CYS A 2 5.69 -41.38 -2.95
N ARG A 3 6.72 -41.10 -2.15
CA ARG A 3 6.53 -40.64 -0.78
C ARG A 3 5.88 -39.26 -0.88
N GLY A 4 4.62 -39.16 -0.49
CA GLY A 4 3.98 -37.87 -0.29
C GLY A 4 4.77 -37.11 0.78
N GLU A 5 5.33 -35.97 0.42
CA GLU A 5 5.81 -35.01 1.41
C GLU A 5 4.64 -34.65 2.31
N ALA A 6 4.83 -34.80 3.62
CA ALA A 6 3.83 -34.39 4.59
C ALA A 6 3.62 -32.87 4.43
N ALA A 7 2.38 -32.44 4.20
CA ALA A 7 2.05 -31.02 4.11
C ALA A 7 2.46 -30.31 5.41
N VAL A 8 3.31 -29.29 5.30
CA VAL A 8 3.71 -28.46 6.44
C VAL A 8 2.45 -27.81 7.05
N PRO A 9 2.28 -27.79 8.38
CA PRO A 9 1.13 -27.13 9.01
C PRO A 9 0.98 -25.66 8.60
N ARG A 10 -0.27 -25.18 8.42
CA ARG A 10 -0.56 -23.83 7.91
C ARG A 10 0.06 -22.70 8.76
N ALA A 11 0.10 -22.87 10.08
CA ALA A 11 0.74 -21.92 11.00
C ALA A 11 2.26 -21.84 10.80
N GLU A 12 2.92 -22.99 10.61
CA GLU A 12 4.37 -23.04 10.33
C GLU A 12 4.71 -22.44 8.96
N GLN A 13 3.81 -22.58 7.97
CA GLN A 13 3.95 -21.89 6.69
C GLN A 13 3.75 -20.37 6.81
N ALA A 14 2.83 -19.91 7.66
CA ALA A 14 2.59 -18.49 7.90
C ALA A 14 3.79 -17.82 8.60
N ASP A 15 4.37 -18.46 9.62
CA ASP A 15 5.59 -17.95 10.27
C ASP A 15 6.76 -17.87 9.28
N ARG A 16 6.88 -18.87 8.39
CA ARG A 16 7.88 -18.86 7.31
C ARG A 16 7.68 -17.70 6.34
N GLY A 17 6.43 -17.38 5.96
CA GLY A 17 6.12 -16.29 5.03
C GLY A 17 6.59 -14.92 5.51
N LEU A 18 6.30 -14.58 6.78
CA LEU A 18 6.79 -13.34 7.37
C LEU A 18 8.32 -13.32 7.48
N GLU A 19 8.94 -14.43 7.90
CA GLU A 19 10.40 -14.51 7.98
C GLU A 19 11.07 -14.25 6.62
N LEU A 20 10.52 -14.80 5.53
CA LEU A 20 11.01 -14.54 4.18
C LEU A 20 10.95 -13.05 3.83
N LEU A 21 9.84 -12.37 4.15
CA LEU A 21 9.69 -10.93 3.91
C LEU A 21 10.67 -10.07 4.73
N LEU A 22 11.11 -10.55 5.89
CA LEU A 22 12.03 -9.83 6.79
C LEU A 22 13.51 -10.15 6.54
N SER A 23 13.81 -11.28 5.90
CA SER A 23 15.18 -11.82 5.83
C SER A 23 15.71 -12.12 4.42
N LYS A 24 14.85 -12.33 3.42
CA LYS A 24 15.27 -12.71 2.07
C LYS A 24 15.14 -11.56 1.08
N ALA A 25 16.25 -11.26 0.41
CA ALA A 25 16.30 -10.30 -0.68
C ALA A 25 15.78 -10.91 -1.99
N TYR A 26 14.73 -10.32 -2.55
CA TYR A 26 14.17 -10.67 -3.86
C TYR A 26 14.47 -9.63 -4.95
N LEU A 27 15.07 -8.50 -4.56
CA LEU A 27 15.49 -7.40 -5.43
C LEU A 27 16.99 -7.11 -5.24
N PRO A 28 17.64 -6.44 -6.21
CA PRO A 28 18.93 -5.82 -5.99
C PRO A 28 18.85 -4.74 -4.91
N ALA A 29 19.97 -4.47 -4.24
CA ALA A 29 20.03 -3.43 -3.23
C ALA A 29 19.82 -2.03 -3.83
N ASP A 30 19.09 -1.20 -3.08
CA ASP A 30 18.84 0.19 -3.43
C ASP A 30 19.99 1.08 -2.99
N PHE A 31 20.57 0.81 -1.82
CA PHE A 31 21.67 1.54 -1.21
C PHE A 31 22.36 0.66 -0.15
N ASP A 32 23.37 1.20 0.51
CA ASP A 32 24.10 0.51 1.59
C ASP A 32 24.01 1.30 2.92
N GLN A 33 24.50 0.70 4.00
CA GLN A 33 24.41 1.25 5.34
C GLN A 33 25.10 2.61 5.47
N GLU A 34 26.22 2.83 4.78
CA GLU A 34 26.94 4.10 4.80
C GLU A 34 26.13 5.21 4.10
N VAL A 35 25.41 4.89 3.02
CA VAL A 35 24.45 5.83 2.42
C VAL A 35 23.32 6.16 3.40
N PHE A 36 22.74 5.14 4.05
CA PHE A 36 21.65 5.35 5.01
C PHE A 36 22.08 6.22 6.20
N ASP A 37 23.28 5.97 6.73
CA ASP A 37 23.84 6.70 7.86
C ASP A 37 24.16 8.17 7.54
N ASP A 38 24.28 8.52 6.27
CA ASP A 38 24.57 9.88 5.78
C ASP A 38 23.35 10.61 5.20
N LEU A 39 22.16 9.99 5.16
CA LEU A 39 20.92 10.63 4.67
C LEU A 39 20.66 11.99 5.32
N TRP A 40 20.99 12.11 6.61
CA TRP A 40 20.80 13.35 7.37
C TRP A 40 21.53 14.57 6.83
N THR A 41 22.60 14.37 6.05
CA THR A 41 23.37 15.46 5.43
C THR A 41 22.54 16.25 4.41
N THR A 42 21.50 15.62 3.85
CA THR A 42 20.59 16.22 2.86
C THR A 42 19.42 16.98 3.47
N TRP A 43 19.12 16.75 4.75
CA TRP A 43 17.93 17.29 5.41
C TRP A 43 17.97 18.81 5.58
N GLU A 44 16.80 19.39 5.78
CA GLU A 44 16.60 20.80 6.06
C GLU A 44 16.94 21.20 7.50
N MET A 45 17.22 22.48 7.72
CA MET A 45 17.26 23.05 9.07
C MET A 45 15.83 23.18 9.62
N PRO A 46 15.59 22.93 10.92
CA PRO A 46 16.58 22.59 11.95
C PRO A 46 16.88 21.09 12.07
N LEU A 47 16.22 20.22 11.28
CA LEU A 47 16.36 18.77 11.39
C LEU A 47 17.80 18.29 11.18
N ARG A 48 18.50 18.78 10.15
CA ARG A 48 19.91 18.46 9.89
C ARG A 48 20.83 18.79 11.06
N SER A 49 20.69 19.98 11.66
CA SER A 49 21.53 20.36 12.81
C SER A 49 21.22 19.54 14.06
N ARG A 50 19.97 19.09 14.24
CA ARG A 50 19.65 18.14 15.31
C ARG A 50 20.34 16.79 15.05
N ALA A 51 20.28 16.31 13.81
CA ALA A 51 20.91 15.05 13.41
C ALA A 51 22.44 15.09 13.54
N GLU A 52 23.09 16.19 13.13
CA GLU A 52 24.54 16.39 13.23
C GLU A 52 25.08 16.22 14.66
N ARG A 53 24.29 16.62 15.65
CA ARG A 53 24.63 16.53 17.08
C ARG A 53 24.19 15.21 17.73
N ALA A 54 23.44 14.38 17.01
CA ALA A 54 22.89 13.14 17.52
C ALA A 54 23.86 11.96 17.30
N PRO A 55 23.92 10.98 18.22
CA PRO A 55 24.64 9.74 17.98
C PRO A 55 24.03 8.97 16.81
N VAL A 56 24.80 8.06 16.21
CA VAL A 56 24.42 7.29 15.00
C VAL A 56 23.06 6.60 15.18
N GLU A 57 22.82 5.98 16.33
CA GLU A 57 21.58 5.25 16.61
C GLU A 57 20.36 6.18 16.62
N GLN A 58 20.52 7.41 17.11
CA GLN A 58 19.47 8.42 17.08
C GLN A 58 19.27 8.96 15.67
N ARG A 59 20.35 9.19 14.89
CA ARG A 59 20.24 9.60 13.48
C ARG A 59 19.48 8.56 12.65
N ARG A 60 19.75 7.26 12.86
CA ARG A 60 19.03 6.17 12.20
C ARG A 60 17.55 6.18 12.55
N ARG A 61 17.18 6.37 13.83
CA ARG A 61 15.76 6.53 14.22
C ARG A 61 15.10 7.74 13.58
N MET A 62 15.79 8.88 13.54
CA MET A 62 15.29 10.08 12.85
C MET A 62 15.09 9.85 11.35
N ALA A 63 15.99 9.10 10.71
CA ALA A 63 15.85 8.72 9.31
C ALA A 63 14.65 7.80 9.10
N MET A 64 14.51 6.77 9.94
CA MET A 64 13.35 5.88 9.90
C MET A 64 12.04 6.65 10.05
N GLU A 65 11.95 7.56 11.02
CA GLU A 65 10.76 8.41 11.20
C GLU A 65 10.50 9.30 9.98
N ARG A 66 11.53 9.96 9.42
CA ARG A 66 11.38 10.83 8.24
C ARG A 66 10.83 10.09 7.03
N TYR A 67 11.27 8.85 6.81
CA TYR A 67 10.91 8.10 5.61
C TYR A 67 9.77 7.11 5.81
N GLY A 68 9.15 7.07 7.00
CA GLY A 68 8.06 6.13 7.28
C GLY A 68 8.53 4.69 7.35
N LEU A 69 9.73 4.45 7.89
CA LEU A 69 10.26 3.12 8.15
C LEU A 69 9.95 2.73 9.60
N VAL A 70 9.40 1.54 9.77
CA VAL A 70 9.03 0.99 11.07
C VAL A 70 10.16 0.07 11.57
N PRO A 71 10.57 0.18 12.85
CA PRO A 71 11.61 -0.68 13.41
C PRO A 71 11.29 -2.17 13.28
N HIS A 72 12.31 -2.99 13.03
CA HIS A 72 12.19 -4.44 12.96
C HIS A 72 11.89 -5.03 14.34
N PRO A 73 10.94 -5.99 14.46
CA PRO A 73 10.39 -6.42 15.74
C PRO A 73 11.43 -7.10 16.64
N ARG A 74 12.44 -7.76 16.07
CA ARG A 74 13.51 -8.44 16.81
C ARG A 74 14.80 -7.62 16.93
N ASP A 75 14.93 -6.58 16.11
CA ASP A 75 16.12 -5.74 16.07
C ASP A 75 15.72 -4.31 15.68
N PRO A 76 15.35 -3.47 16.66
CA PRO A 76 14.86 -2.11 16.38
C PRO A 76 15.89 -1.18 15.72
N SER A 77 17.15 -1.61 15.57
CA SER A 77 18.15 -0.86 14.81
C SER A 77 17.99 -1.00 13.28
N ARG A 78 17.20 -2.00 12.85
CA ARG A 78 16.83 -2.27 11.46
C ARG A 78 15.38 -1.87 11.20
N SER A 79 15.01 -1.76 9.93
CA SER A 79 13.64 -1.53 9.49
C SER A 79 13.00 -2.82 9.00
N MET A 80 11.69 -2.99 9.16
CA MET A 80 10.95 -4.12 8.56
C MET A 80 10.81 -3.99 7.03
N GLN A 81 10.88 -2.77 6.51
CA GLN A 81 10.66 -2.45 5.11
C GLN A 81 11.86 -2.83 4.23
N TYR A 82 13.01 -3.09 4.84
CA TYR A 82 14.26 -3.39 4.15
C TYR A 82 14.96 -4.61 4.75
N VAL A 83 15.31 -5.56 3.88
CA VAL A 83 16.28 -6.60 4.21
C VAL A 83 17.67 -5.98 4.12
N VAL A 84 18.44 -6.09 5.21
CA VAL A 84 19.84 -5.65 5.25
C VAL A 84 20.69 -6.89 5.33
N ASP A 85 21.51 -7.13 4.31
CA ASP A 85 22.39 -8.29 4.25
C ASP A 85 23.66 -8.11 5.09
N ALA A 86 24.52 -9.14 5.12
CA ALA A 86 25.74 -9.15 5.92
C ALA A 86 26.75 -8.07 5.50
N GLU A 87 26.69 -7.62 4.24
CA GLU A 87 27.51 -6.54 3.70
C GLU A 87 26.90 -5.15 3.96
N GLY A 88 25.76 -5.08 4.65
CA GLY A 88 25.06 -3.83 4.94
C GLY A 88 24.33 -3.25 3.73
N ARG A 89 23.97 -4.05 2.73
CA ARG A 89 23.19 -3.61 1.57
C ARG A 89 21.70 -3.68 1.88
N TRP A 90 20.99 -2.61 1.58
CA TRP A 90 19.57 -2.42 1.85
C TRP A 90 18.74 -2.79 0.63
N VAL A 91 17.91 -3.82 0.75
CA VAL A 91 17.02 -4.33 -0.28
C VAL A 91 15.58 -4.11 0.16
N MET A 92 14.80 -3.39 -0.64
CA MET A 92 13.38 -3.16 -0.35
C MET A 92 12.59 -4.47 -0.32
N SER A 93 11.76 -4.63 0.71
CA SER A 93 10.80 -5.72 0.85
C SER A 93 9.39 -5.26 0.46
N CYS A 94 8.47 -6.18 0.19
CA CYS A 94 7.05 -5.87 -0.01
C CYS A 94 6.44 -5.09 1.18
N LEU A 95 7.02 -5.28 2.37
CA LEU A 95 6.66 -4.57 3.60
C LEU A 95 6.88 -3.05 3.51
N ALA A 96 7.69 -2.56 2.57
CA ALA A 96 7.87 -1.13 2.32
C ALA A 96 6.56 -0.37 2.16
N CYS A 97 5.64 -0.92 1.35
CA CYS A 97 4.31 -0.35 1.12
C CYS A 97 3.21 -1.01 1.96
N HIS A 98 3.39 -2.28 2.36
CA HIS A 98 2.33 -3.08 2.96
C HIS A 98 2.50 -3.34 4.47
N GLN A 99 3.44 -2.67 5.12
CA GLN A 99 3.62 -2.75 6.56
C GLN A 99 3.92 -1.39 7.15
N GLY A 100 2.89 -0.77 7.73
CA GLY A 100 2.95 0.49 8.44
C GLY A 100 2.75 0.31 9.94
N GLN A 101 2.15 1.33 10.54
CA GLN A 101 1.84 1.41 11.95
C GLN A 101 0.56 2.24 12.17
N VAL A 102 -0.13 1.95 13.27
CA VAL A 102 -1.24 2.76 13.78
C VAL A 102 -0.89 3.16 15.21
N ARG A 103 -1.02 4.45 15.55
CA ARG A 103 -0.63 4.99 16.87
C ARG A 103 0.81 4.63 17.29
N GLY A 104 1.74 4.66 16.34
CA GLY A 104 3.14 4.29 16.59
C GLY A 104 3.38 2.78 16.81
N THR A 105 2.35 1.94 16.65
CA THR A 105 2.44 0.49 16.83
C THR A 105 2.36 -0.22 15.49
N ALA A 106 3.35 -1.06 15.19
CA ALA A 106 3.32 -1.95 14.04
C ALA A 106 2.21 -3.00 14.19
N ILE A 107 1.34 -3.11 13.20
CA ILE A 107 0.28 -4.13 13.15
C ILE A 107 0.44 -4.90 11.84
N PRO A 108 0.57 -6.24 11.86
CA PRO A 108 0.73 -7.05 10.66
C PRO A 108 -0.30 -6.73 9.56
N GLY A 109 0.18 -6.40 8.35
CA GLY A 109 -0.68 -6.14 7.19
C GLY A 109 -1.33 -4.77 7.11
N VAL A 110 -1.06 -3.86 8.07
CA VAL A 110 -1.44 -2.44 7.95
C VAL A 110 -0.65 -1.81 6.79
N PRO A 111 -1.28 -1.09 5.86
CA PRO A 111 -0.57 -0.40 4.80
C PRO A 111 0.37 0.69 5.34
N ASN A 112 1.51 0.90 4.69
CA ASN A 112 2.47 1.91 5.10
C ASN A 112 2.12 3.30 4.54
N THR A 113 1.16 3.94 5.17
CA THR A 113 0.64 5.26 4.79
C THR A 113 1.57 6.42 5.18
N SER A 114 2.82 6.11 5.56
CA SER A 114 3.87 7.08 5.89
C SER A 114 5.11 6.99 5.00
N TYR A 115 5.20 5.96 4.14
CA TYR A 115 6.40 5.68 3.38
C TYR A 115 6.73 6.81 2.39
N ALA A 116 7.89 7.45 2.56
CA ALA A 116 8.31 8.56 1.73
C ALA A 116 9.22 8.10 0.58
N LEU A 117 8.79 7.08 -0.19
CA LEU A 117 9.59 6.37 -1.19
C LEU A 117 10.36 7.28 -2.16
N GLU A 118 9.65 8.21 -2.80
CA GLU A 118 10.22 9.15 -3.75
C GLU A 118 11.25 10.07 -3.09
N THR A 119 10.93 10.61 -1.91
CA THR A 119 11.85 11.48 -1.15
C THR A 119 13.09 10.70 -0.70
N LEU A 120 12.93 9.47 -0.19
CA LEU A 120 14.05 8.61 0.19
C LEU A 120 14.96 8.34 -1.02
N THR A 121 14.40 8.00 -2.17
CA THR A 121 15.17 7.71 -3.38
C THR A 121 15.92 8.93 -3.89
N GLU A 122 15.28 10.11 -3.89
CA GLU A 122 15.94 11.38 -4.24
C GLU A 122 17.12 11.70 -3.30
N GLU A 123 16.92 11.58 -1.99
CA GLU A 123 17.95 11.88 -0.99
C GLU A 123 19.08 10.83 -0.97
N VAL A 124 18.77 9.54 -1.17
CA VAL A 124 19.75 8.47 -1.43
C VAL A 124 20.64 8.81 -2.62
N ARG A 125 20.04 9.24 -3.73
CA ARG A 125 20.80 9.63 -4.94
C ARG A 125 21.76 10.79 -4.64
N LEU A 126 21.31 11.79 -3.88
CA LEU A 126 22.15 12.93 -3.49
C LEU A 126 23.34 12.50 -2.62
N VAL A 127 23.13 11.63 -1.64
CA VAL A 127 24.21 11.08 -0.80
C VAL A 127 25.19 10.26 -1.64
N LYS A 128 24.68 9.40 -2.54
CA LYS A 128 25.54 8.61 -3.45
C LYS A 128 26.42 9.49 -4.34
N VAL A 129 25.90 10.62 -4.83
CA VAL A 129 26.72 11.59 -5.58
C VAL A 129 27.85 12.14 -4.71
N GLN A 130 27.58 12.49 -3.46
CA GLN A 130 28.60 12.98 -2.53
C GLN A 130 29.66 11.91 -2.22
N GLN A 131 29.23 10.67 -2.01
CA GLN A 131 30.09 9.51 -1.73
C GLN A 131 30.72 8.89 -2.99
N ARG A 132 30.40 9.38 -4.20
CA ARG A 132 30.83 8.85 -5.50
C ARG A 132 30.47 7.37 -5.71
N LYS A 133 29.29 6.95 -5.23
CA LYS A 133 28.76 5.59 -5.38
C LYS A 133 27.95 5.43 -6.67
N ALA A 134 27.90 4.21 -7.17
CA ALA A 134 27.08 3.85 -8.32
C ALA A 134 25.58 3.96 -8.00
N PHE A 135 24.80 4.36 -9.01
CA PHE A 135 23.35 4.41 -8.92
C PHE A 135 22.73 3.01 -9.06
N SER A 136 21.71 2.75 -8.23
CA SER A 136 20.92 1.52 -8.28
C SER A 136 19.85 1.61 -9.36
N HIS A 137 19.11 0.50 -9.52
CA HIS A 137 17.96 0.46 -10.41
C HIS A 137 16.89 1.50 -10.03
N MET A 138 16.63 1.70 -8.73
CA MET A 138 15.67 2.71 -8.25
C MET A 138 16.14 4.14 -8.52
N ASP A 139 17.44 4.43 -8.33
CA ASP A 139 17.99 5.76 -8.60
C ASP A 139 17.78 6.19 -10.05
N VAL A 140 17.95 5.25 -10.99
CA VAL A 140 17.83 5.53 -12.43
C VAL A 140 16.36 5.49 -12.87
N GLY A 141 15.59 4.49 -12.42
CA GLY A 141 14.19 4.31 -12.80
C GLY A 141 13.31 5.50 -12.40
N SER A 142 13.54 6.05 -11.19
CA SER A 142 12.79 7.20 -10.68
C SER A 142 13.03 8.52 -11.43
N LEU A 143 14.06 8.61 -12.28
CA LEU A 143 14.23 9.76 -13.17
C LEU A 143 13.24 9.77 -14.35
N LEU A 144 12.68 8.61 -14.68
CA LEU A 144 11.77 8.42 -15.82
C LEU A 144 10.33 8.18 -15.35
N LEU A 145 10.16 7.59 -14.16
CA LEU A 145 8.87 7.21 -13.60
C LEU A 145 8.80 7.71 -12.15
N PRO A 146 7.91 8.66 -11.80
CA PRO A 146 7.79 9.11 -10.42
C PRO A 146 7.35 7.96 -9.53
N LEU A 147 7.95 7.79 -8.36
CA LEU A 147 7.64 6.68 -7.45
C LEU A 147 6.39 6.93 -6.58
N GLY A 148 6.02 8.20 -6.47
CA GLY A 148 4.86 8.68 -5.74
C GLY A 148 4.93 10.19 -5.60
N THR A 149 3.77 10.84 -5.48
CA THR A 149 3.69 12.29 -5.37
C THR A 149 3.21 12.79 -4.00
N THR A 150 2.81 11.88 -3.10
CA THR A 150 2.57 12.14 -1.66
C THR A 150 3.07 10.96 -0.84
N ASN A 151 3.63 11.24 0.34
CA ASN A 151 4.09 10.21 1.28
C ASN A 151 2.94 9.26 1.64
N GLY A 152 3.23 7.96 1.70
CA GLY A 152 2.24 6.92 1.99
C GLY A 152 1.48 6.38 0.79
N THR A 153 1.61 7.01 -0.38
CA THR A 153 1.00 6.52 -1.62
C THR A 153 2.08 6.27 -2.67
N THR A 154 1.82 5.38 -3.63
CA THR A 154 2.81 4.97 -4.62
C THR A 154 2.23 4.89 -6.02
N ASN A 155 3.06 5.11 -7.03
CA ASN A 155 2.71 4.92 -8.45
C ASN A 155 2.87 3.44 -8.90
N ALA A 156 2.61 2.51 -7.97
CA ALA A 156 2.92 1.08 -8.12
C ALA A 156 2.28 0.47 -9.36
N VAL A 157 1.06 0.86 -9.70
CA VAL A 157 0.35 0.36 -10.88
C VAL A 157 1.18 0.58 -12.14
N ILE A 158 1.76 1.78 -12.29
CA ILE A 158 2.54 2.13 -13.47
C ILE A 158 3.93 1.50 -13.44
N PHE A 159 4.53 1.24 -12.27
CA PHE A 159 5.74 0.40 -12.22
C PHE A 159 5.47 -0.99 -12.78
N GLY A 160 4.33 -1.58 -12.41
CA GLY A 160 3.91 -2.89 -12.92
C GLY A 160 3.84 -2.90 -14.45
N VAL A 161 3.19 -1.91 -15.05
CA VAL A 161 3.11 -1.75 -16.51
C VAL A 161 4.50 -1.57 -17.13
N ALA A 162 5.33 -0.71 -16.55
CA ALA A 162 6.68 -0.44 -17.04
C ALA A 162 7.58 -1.69 -16.98
N LEU A 163 7.51 -2.47 -15.90
CA LEU A 163 8.26 -3.70 -15.73
C LEU A 163 7.77 -4.80 -16.67
N MET A 164 6.45 -5.01 -16.76
CA MET A 164 5.83 -6.01 -17.65
C MET A 164 6.16 -5.76 -19.12
N ARG A 165 6.37 -4.50 -19.52
CA ARG A 165 6.77 -4.14 -20.89
C ARG A 165 8.05 -4.86 -21.33
N HIS A 166 8.96 -5.16 -20.40
CA HIS A 166 10.22 -5.83 -20.65
C HIS A 166 10.14 -7.36 -20.49
N ARG A 167 8.92 -7.90 -20.56
CA ARG A 167 8.66 -9.34 -20.44
C ARG A 167 7.75 -9.83 -21.57
N ASN A 168 7.98 -11.09 -21.96
CA ASN A 168 7.01 -11.89 -22.68
C ASN A 168 6.09 -12.62 -21.67
N PRO A 169 4.99 -13.25 -22.14
CA PRO A 169 4.08 -14.00 -21.26
C PRO A 169 4.75 -15.10 -20.41
N ASP A 170 5.84 -15.70 -20.91
CA ASP A 170 6.65 -16.72 -20.22
C ASP A 170 7.74 -16.14 -19.30
N LEU A 171 7.69 -14.84 -19.03
CA LEU A 171 8.68 -14.07 -18.27
C LEU A 171 10.07 -13.96 -18.91
N SER A 172 10.26 -14.41 -20.15
CA SER A 172 11.52 -14.15 -20.86
C SER A 172 11.73 -12.63 -21.03
N ILE A 173 12.98 -12.20 -20.82
CA ILE A 173 13.34 -10.78 -20.84
C ILE A 173 13.40 -10.29 -22.28
N VAL A 174 12.69 -9.19 -22.57
CA VAL A 174 12.73 -8.50 -23.85
C VAL A 174 13.12 -7.05 -23.68
N GLN A 175 13.99 -6.57 -24.56
CA GLN A 175 14.37 -5.16 -24.60
C GLN A 175 13.40 -4.40 -25.48
N ARG A 176 12.57 -3.56 -24.86
CA ARG A 176 11.65 -2.63 -25.55
C ARG A 176 11.98 -1.20 -25.10
N PRO A 177 11.84 -0.19 -25.97
CA PRO A 177 12.05 1.20 -25.55
C PRO A 177 11.03 1.60 -24.48
N PRO A 178 11.39 2.45 -23.50
CA PRO A 178 10.45 2.91 -22.48
C PRO A 178 9.26 3.66 -23.09
N ARG A 179 8.14 3.65 -22.38
CA ARG A 179 6.94 4.42 -22.72
C ARG A 179 6.93 5.73 -21.93
N PHE A 180 6.58 6.82 -22.61
CA PHE A 180 6.44 8.15 -22.02
C PHE A 180 4.99 8.64 -22.00
N ASP A 181 4.06 7.82 -22.50
CA ASP A 181 2.62 8.06 -22.57
C ASP A 181 1.85 7.46 -21.38
N LEU A 182 2.55 7.07 -20.32
CA LEU A 182 1.96 6.45 -19.14
C LEU A 182 1.24 7.51 -18.27
N VAL A 183 0.03 7.19 -17.82
CA VAL A 183 -0.77 8.06 -16.94
C VAL A 183 -0.39 7.78 -15.49
N HIS A 184 0.57 8.54 -14.97
CA HIS A 184 1.01 8.43 -13.58
C HIS A 184 -0.06 8.86 -12.59
N HIS A 185 -0.24 8.05 -11.55
CA HIS A 185 -1.19 8.31 -10.47
C HIS A 185 -0.75 7.56 -9.22
N ASP A 186 -1.11 8.10 -8.06
CA ASP A 186 -0.79 7.50 -6.78
C ASP A 186 -1.91 6.56 -6.33
N MET A 187 -1.53 5.48 -5.65
CA MET A 187 -2.43 4.50 -5.05
C MET A 187 -2.02 4.26 -3.62
N ASP A 188 -3.02 4.06 -2.75
CA ASP A 188 -2.78 3.52 -1.42
C ASP A 188 -2.69 1.99 -1.47
N ALA A 189 -1.92 1.42 -0.56
CA ALA A 189 -1.82 -0.02 -0.41
C ALA A 189 -3.08 -0.55 0.33
N PRO A 190 -3.71 -1.64 -0.13
CA PRO A 190 -4.80 -2.24 0.64
C PRO A 190 -4.26 -2.94 1.90
N ALA A 191 -5.10 -2.99 2.93
CA ALA A 191 -4.83 -3.79 4.13
C ALA A 191 -4.80 -5.29 3.79
N TRP A 192 -3.73 -5.98 4.18
CA TRP A 192 -3.52 -7.37 3.78
C TRP A 192 -4.44 -8.36 4.47
N TRP A 193 -4.99 -8.05 5.65
CA TRP A 193 -6.00 -8.90 6.30
C TRP A 193 -7.29 -9.04 5.49
N HIS A 194 -7.54 -8.18 4.49
CA HIS A 194 -8.64 -8.36 3.55
C HIS A 194 -8.40 -9.48 2.53
N TYR A 195 -7.16 -9.92 2.33
CA TYR A 195 -6.78 -10.86 1.27
C TYR A 195 -7.54 -12.20 1.34
N SER A 196 -7.81 -12.71 2.55
CA SER A 196 -8.54 -13.96 2.77
C SER A 196 -9.99 -13.91 2.25
N ARG A 197 -10.64 -12.74 2.31
CA ARG A 197 -12.02 -12.51 1.83
C ARG A 197 -12.11 -12.31 0.32
N ARG A 198 -11.04 -11.83 -0.32
CA ARG A 198 -11.04 -11.39 -1.73
C ARG A 198 -11.07 -12.57 -2.70
N LYS A 199 -11.82 -12.43 -3.80
CA LYS A 199 -11.80 -13.39 -4.92
C LYS A 199 -10.80 -12.98 -5.99
N SER A 200 -10.46 -11.68 -6.05
CA SER A 200 -9.47 -11.14 -6.96
C SER A 200 -8.75 -9.92 -6.37
N LEU A 201 -7.68 -9.48 -7.04
CA LEU A 201 -6.79 -8.43 -6.55
C LEU A 201 -6.96 -7.09 -7.26
N TYR A 202 -6.42 -6.05 -6.61
CA TYR A 202 -6.47 -4.64 -6.99
C TYR A 202 -7.84 -3.97 -6.86
N ALA A 203 -7.85 -2.63 -6.88
CA ALA A 203 -9.04 -1.82 -6.62
C ALA A 203 -10.21 -2.11 -7.56
N ASP A 204 -9.94 -2.60 -8.76
CA ASP A 204 -10.89 -2.94 -9.83
C ASP A 204 -11.01 -4.46 -10.07
N GLY A 205 -10.31 -5.27 -9.28
CA GLY A 205 -10.51 -6.71 -9.23
C GLY A 205 -10.08 -7.48 -10.49
N PHE A 206 -9.23 -6.90 -11.36
CA PHE A 206 -8.93 -7.44 -12.70
C PHE A 206 -7.91 -8.59 -12.72
N ALA A 207 -7.15 -8.76 -11.65
CA ALA A 207 -6.09 -9.76 -11.58
C ALA A 207 -6.48 -10.92 -10.67
N PRO A 208 -6.07 -12.16 -11.01
CA PRO A 208 -6.35 -13.31 -10.17
C PRO A 208 -5.63 -13.19 -8.82
N LYS A 209 -6.22 -13.83 -7.81
CA LYS A 209 -5.60 -14.04 -6.51
C LYS A 209 -4.64 -15.22 -6.59
N GLY A 210 -3.49 -15.15 -5.93
CA GLY A 210 -2.49 -16.23 -5.92
C GLY A 210 -1.07 -15.74 -5.64
N HIS A 211 -0.20 -16.60 -5.12
CA HIS A 211 1.19 -16.23 -4.83
C HIS A 211 1.98 -15.70 -6.04
N ARG A 212 1.62 -16.08 -7.28
CA ARG A 212 2.34 -15.64 -8.48
C ARG A 212 2.27 -14.14 -8.69
N ILE A 213 1.08 -13.56 -8.65
CA ILE A 213 0.86 -12.13 -8.91
C ILE A 213 1.57 -11.24 -7.87
N LEU A 214 1.81 -11.75 -6.66
CA LEU A 214 2.58 -11.06 -5.61
C LEU A 214 4.03 -10.78 -6.03
N MET A 215 4.55 -11.51 -7.03
CA MET A 215 5.90 -11.32 -7.58
C MET A 215 5.99 -10.28 -8.70
N GLN A 216 4.89 -9.64 -9.13
CA GLN A 216 4.93 -8.74 -10.30
C GLN A 216 5.91 -7.58 -10.18
N PHE A 217 6.22 -7.14 -8.95
CA PHE A 217 7.16 -6.06 -8.69
C PHE A 217 8.63 -6.51 -8.66
N LEU A 218 8.89 -7.81 -8.84
CA LEU A 218 10.24 -8.38 -8.89
C LEU A 218 10.81 -8.48 -10.32
N LEU A 219 10.09 -7.98 -11.32
CA LEU A 219 10.41 -8.08 -12.75
C LEU A 219 11.60 -7.23 -13.23
N VAL A 220 12.47 -6.80 -12.32
CA VAL A 220 13.73 -6.10 -12.67
C VAL A 220 14.61 -6.98 -13.57
N LYS A 221 15.49 -6.37 -14.36
CA LYS A 221 16.28 -7.10 -15.38
C LYS A 221 17.23 -8.15 -14.77
N GLU A 222 17.62 -7.96 -13.52
CA GLU A 222 18.48 -8.85 -12.75
C GLU A 222 17.78 -10.17 -12.37
N ASN A 223 16.45 -10.19 -12.38
CA ASN A 223 15.64 -11.36 -12.07
C ASN A 223 15.15 -12.02 -13.37
N GLY A 224 15.86 -13.08 -13.78
CA GLY A 224 15.47 -13.93 -14.91
C GLY A 224 14.26 -14.83 -14.60
N PRO A 225 13.62 -15.43 -15.62
CA PRO A 225 12.44 -16.28 -15.46
C PRO A 225 12.67 -17.47 -14.50
N GLU A 226 13.88 -18.00 -14.44
CA GLU A 226 14.27 -19.07 -13.52
C GLU A 226 14.09 -18.68 -12.05
N LYS A 227 14.35 -17.42 -11.69
CA LYS A 227 14.18 -16.94 -10.31
C LYS A 227 12.72 -17.01 -9.85
N PHE A 228 11.78 -16.70 -10.74
CA PHE A 228 10.35 -16.77 -10.42
C PHE A 228 9.89 -18.21 -10.16
N GLN A 229 10.45 -19.17 -10.89
CA GLN A 229 10.21 -20.60 -10.64
C GLN A 229 10.82 -21.04 -9.32
N GLU A 230 12.06 -20.63 -9.03
CA GLU A 230 12.76 -20.92 -7.76
C GLU A 230 12.04 -20.33 -6.54
N TRP A 231 11.37 -19.18 -6.70
CA TRP A 231 10.70 -18.46 -5.61
C TRP A 231 9.23 -18.82 -5.42
N GLU A 232 8.65 -19.70 -6.25
CA GLU A 232 7.24 -20.06 -6.11
C GLU A 232 6.89 -20.57 -4.70
N ASP A 233 7.71 -21.47 -4.13
CA ASP A 233 7.43 -22.05 -2.82
C ASP A 233 7.59 -21.04 -1.68
N ASP A 234 8.49 -20.08 -1.84
CA ASP A 234 8.61 -18.97 -0.91
C ASP A 234 7.38 -18.08 -0.93
N PHE A 235 6.92 -17.74 -2.15
CA PHE A 235 5.75 -16.90 -2.32
C PHE A 235 4.46 -17.63 -1.91
N ARG A 236 4.39 -18.96 -2.00
CA ARG A 236 3.32 -19.75 -1.35
C ARG A 236 3.33 -19.58 0.16
N GLY A 237 4.50 -19.57 0.80
CA GLY A 237 4.64 -19.25 2.23
C GLY A 237 4.19 -17.82 2.55
N ILE A 238 4.62 -16.84 1.75
CA ILE A 238 4.23 -15.43 1.89
C ILE A 238 2.72 -15.27 1.74
N GLU A 239 2.12 -15.87 0.72
CA GLU A 239 0.66 -15.88 0.53
C GLU A 239 -0.05 -16.51 1.72
N SER A 240 0.42 -17.66 2.22
CA SER A 240 -0.15 -18.32 3.40
C SER A 240 -0.13 -17.42 4.64
N TRP A 241 0.97 -16.66 4.84
CA TRP A 241 1.04 -15.67 5.89
C TRP A 241 0.03 -14.55 5.69
N ILE A 242 -0.03 -13.94 4.49
CA ILE A 242 -1.01 -12.89 4.16
C ILE A 242 -2.45 -13.39 4.39
N GLU A 243 -2.76 -14.62 3.97
CA GLU A 243 -4.07 -15.24 4.20
C GLU A 243 -4.41 -15.47 5.67
N SER A 244 -3.39 -15.65 6.52
CA SER A 244 -3.57 -15.87 7.96
C SER A 244 -3.78 -14.60 8.77
N LEU A 245 -3.58 -13.42 8.16
CA LEU A 245 -3.70 -12.15 8.86
C LEU A 245 -5.14 -11.88 9.28
N GLU A 246 -5.32 -11.60 10.57
CA GLU A 246 -6.60 -11.21 11.14
C GLU A 246 -6.73 -9.67 11.20
N PRO A 247 -7.92 -9.13 10.98
CA PRO A 247 -8.19 -7.72 11.19
C PRO A 247 -7.91 -7.31 12.64
N PRO A 248 -7.20 -6.20 12.90
CA PRO A 248 -6.90 -5.78 14.26
C PRO A 248 -8.17 -5.29 14.96
N PRO A 249 -8.44 -5.67 16.23
CA PRO A 249 -9.58 -5.12 16.96
C PRO A 249 -9.34 -3.66 17.32
N TRP A 250 -10.42 -2.87 17.40
CA TRP A 250 -10.36 -1.53 17.97
C TRP A 250 -9.83 -1.57 19.41
N THR A 251 -8.95 -0.63 19.73
CA THR A 251 -8.24 -0.58 21.03
C THR A 251 -8.79 0.49 21.98
N GLY A 252 -9.74 1.31 21.53
CA GLY A 252 -10.43 2.30 22.37
C GLY A 252 -11.75 1.78 22.95
N GLY A 253 -12.49 2.67 23.63
CA GLY A 253 -13.85 2.38 24.08
C GLY A 253 -14.84 2.29 22.91
N ILE A 254 -15.90 1.49 23.09
CA ILE A 254 -17.03 1.36 22.17
C ILE A 254 -18.32 1.52 22.97
N ASP A 255 -19.20 2.41 22.54
CA ASP A 255 -20.59 2.44 22.99
C ASP A 255 -21.38 1.36 22.27
N LEU A 256 -21.61 0.23 22.95
CA LEU A 256 -22.30 -0.92 22.38
C LEU A 256 -23.75 -0.60 21.98
N GLY A 257 -24.41 0.32 22.68
CA GLY A 257 -25.78 0.72 22.34
C GLY A 257 -25.83 1.51 21.02
N LEU A 258 -24.87 2.40 20.81
CA LEU A 258 -24.69 3.09 19.52
C LEU A 258 -24.27 2.13 18.42
N ALA A 259 -23.29 1.25 18.67
CA ALA A 259 -22.82 0.27 17.69
C ALA A 259 -23.94 -0.71 17.26
N ASP A 260 -24.80 -1.14 18.18
CA ASP A 260 -25.96 -2.00 17.86
C ASP A 260 -26.96 -1.30 16.94
N ARG A 261 -27.24 -0.01 17.17
CA ARG A 261 -28.06 0.80 16.24
C ARG A 261 -27.36 0.99 14.90
N GLY A 262 -26.05 1.27 14.93
CA GLY A 262 -25.22 1.42 13.74
C GLY A 262 -25.20 0.18 12.87
N ARG A 263 -25.19 -1.02 13.48
CA ARG A 263 -25.28 -2.29 12.76
C ARG A 263 -26.54 -2.37 11.90
N ALA A 264 -27.69 -1.94 12.44
CA ALA A 264 -28.96 -1.96 11.72
C ALA A 264 -28.94 -1.01 10.52
N VAL A 265 -28.50 0.25 10.73
CA VAL A 265 -28.36 1.24 9.65
C VAL A 265 -27.36 0.78 8.59
N PHE A 266 -26.22 0.23 9.01
CA PHE A 266 -25.21 -0.31 8.10
C PHE A 266 -25.76 -1.45 7.24
N ALA A 267 -26.52 -2.38 7.83
CA ALA A 267 -27.09 -3.51 7.10
C ALA A 267 -28.06 -3.03 5.99
N GLU A 268 -28.81 -1.95 6.25
CA GLU A 268 -29.75 -1.36 5.30
C GLU A 268 -29.04 -0.58 4.18
N HIS A 269 -28.05 0.24 4.51
CA HIS A 269 -27.48 1.21 3.57
C HIS A 269 -26.12 0.83 2.96
N CYS A 270 -25.35 -0.06 3.61
CA CYS A 270 -23.96 -0.36 3.24
C CYS A 270 -23.74 -1.85 2.90
N GLY A 271 -24.49 -2.75 3.57
CA GLY A 271 -24.28 -4.19 3.51
C GLY A 271 -24.40 -4.80 2.12
N SER A 272 -25.18 -4.22 1.20
CA SER A 272 -25.31 -4.74 -0.17
C SER A 272 -24.03 -4.64 -1.00
N CYS A 273 -23.12 -3.72 -0.64
CA CYS A 273 -21.84 -3.53 -1.31
C CYS A 273 -20.68 -4.10 -0.49
N HIS A 274 -20.66 -3.83 0.82
CA HIS A 274 -19.55 -4.22 1.71
C HIS A 274 -19.72 -5.59 2.37
N GLY A 275 -20.93 -6.15 2.35
CA GLY A 275 -21.24 -7.45 2.94
C GLY A 275 -21.55 -7.40 4.43
N THR A 276 -21.52 -8.57 5.05
CA THR A 276 -21.64 -8.76 6.50
C THR A 276 -20.29 -9.18 7.10
N HIS A 277 -20.10 -8.91 8.40
CA HIS A 277 -18.80 -8.96 9.08
C HIS A 277 -18.77 -10.05 10.15
N GLY A 278 -17.57 -10.40 10.61
CA GLY A 278 -17.34 -11.48 11.59
C GLY A 278 -17.12 -12.87 10.95
N PRO A 279 -16.96 -13.93 11.77
CA PRO A 279 -16.57 -15.27 11.31
C PRO A 279 -17.49 -15.86 10.23
N ASP A 280 -18.80 -15.67 10.38
CA ASP A 280 -19.83 -16.15 9.45
C ASP A 280 -20.27 -15.09 8.43
N GLY A 281 -19.54 -13.97 8.35
CA GLY A 281 -19.81 -12.86 7.44
C GLY A 281 -19.65 -13.24 5.97
N VAL A 282 -20.50 -12.65 5.12
CA VAL A 282 -20.49 -12.84 3.66
C VAL A 282 -19.99 -11.57 3.00
N TYR A 283 -18.83 -11.66 2.34
CA TYR A 283 -18.28 -10.58 1.52
C TYR A 283 -18.64 -10.79 0.03
N PRO A 284 -19.42 -9.89 -0.58
CA PRO A 284 -19.91 -10.08 -1.94
C PRO A 284 -18.81 -9.93 -2.99
N ASP A 285 -17.76 -9.15 -2.70
CA ASP A 285 -16.73 -8.72 -3.65
C ASP A 285 -17.33 -7.98 -4.86
N ARG A 286 -18.26 -7.05 -4.56
CA ARG A 286 -19.04 -6.31 -5.56
C ARG A 286 -18.17 -5.23 -6.21
N ILE A 287 -18.16 -5.22 -7.54
CA ILE A 287 -17.66 -4.09 -8.32
C ILE A 287 -18.81 -3.08 -8.45
N VAL A 288 -18.63 -1.90 -7.89
CA VAL A 288 -19.57 -0.78 -8.02
C VAL A 288 -19.18 0.02 -9.26
N PRO A 289 -20.09 0.20 -10.24
CA PRO A 289 -19.81 0.93 -11.47
C PRO A 289 -19.23 2.32 -11.22
N ILE A 290 -18.31 2.77 -12.09
CA ILE A 290 -17.61 4.05 -11.87
C ILE A 290 -18.55 5.25 -11.81
N GLU A 291 -19.62 5.23 -12.61
CA GLU A 291 -20.64 6.29 -12.64
C GLU A 291 -21.55 6.26 -11.39
N GLU A 292 -21.58 5.15 -10.65
CA GLU A 292 -22.33 5.00 -9.39
C GLU A 292 -21.45 5.37 -8.20
N VAL A 293 -20.22 4.84 -8.12
CA VAL A 293 -19.30 5.14 -7.01
C VAL A 293 -18.71 6.54 -7.12
N GLY A 294 -18.52 7.11 -8.30
CA GLY A 294 -18.09 8.49 -8.50
C GLY A 294 -16.69 8.87 -7.97
N THR A 295 -15.90 7.89 -7.48
CA THR A 295 -14.53 8.13 -6.99
C THR A 295 -13.56 8.40 -8.14
N ASP A 296 -12.34 8.87 -7.82
CA ASP A 296 -11.35 9.25 -8.82
C ASP A 296 -11.18 8.19 -9.92
N ARG A 297 -11.30 8.59 -11.18
CA ARG A 297 -11.30 7.68 -12.33
C ARG A 297 -9.92 7.34 -12.89
N VAL A 298 -8.88 8.10 -12.52
CA VAL A 298 -7.58 8.00 -13.19
C VAL A 298 -7.01 6.59 -13.09
N ARG A 299 -7.17 5.92 -11.94
CA ARG A 299 -6.75 4.52 -11.79
C ARG A 299 -7.50 3.59 -12.75
N LEU A 300 -8.80 3.79 -12.96
CA LEU A 300 -9.62 2.97 -13.84
C LEU A 300 -9.14 3.09 -15.29
N ASP A 301 -8.96 4.34 -15.73
CA ASP A 301 -8.71 4.72 -17.12
C ASP A 301 -7.21 4.58 -17.51
N SER A 302 -6.30 4.55 -16.54
CA SER A 302 -4.85 4.44 -16.78
C SER A 302 -4.38 3.06 -17.29
N LEU A 303 -5.12 1.99 -17.00
CA LEU A 303 -4.81 0.63 -17.44
C LEU A 303 -5.76 0.21 -18.55
N THR A 304 -5.23 0.01 -19.75
CA THR A 304 -5.98 -0.44 -20.91
C THR A 304 -6.40 -1.91 -20.77
N ALA A 305 -7.46 -2.31 -21.48
CA ALA A 305 -7.86 -3.72 -21.56
C ALA A 305 -6.75 -4.63 -22.09
N GLN A 306 -5.92 -4.12 -23.02
CA GLN A 306 -4.76 -4.85 -23.52
C GLN A 306 -3.72 -5.11 -22.43
N GLU A 307 -3.38 -4.12 -21.61
CA GLU A 307 -2.39 -4.29 -20.53
C GLU A 307 -2.90 -5.26 -19.45
N ARG A 308 -4.19 -5.19 -19.14
CA ARG A 308 -4.86 -6.12 -18.21
C ARG A 308 -4.85 -7.55 -18.76
N GLY A 309 -5.22 -7.73 -20.03
CA GLY A 309 -5.18 -9.02 -20.71
C GLY A 309 -3.76 -9.58 -20.80
N GLN A 310 -2.76 -8.75 -21.10
CA GLN A 310 -1.35 -9.18 -21.14
C GLN A 310 -0.86 -9.72 -19.80
N LEU A 311 -1.27 -9.12 -18.68
CA LEU A 311 -0.96 -9.63 -17.35
C LEU A 311 -1.65 -10.98 -17.10
N ASN A 312 -2.94 -11.08 -17.41
CA ASN A 312 -3.74 -12.29 -17.21
C ASN A 312 -3.31 -13.45 -18.13
N ASP A 313 -2.83 -13.16 -19.33
CA ASP A 313 -2.31 -14.16 -20.27
C ASP A 313 -0.87 -14.59 -19.94
N SER A 314 -0.16 -13.81 -19.13
CA SER A 314 1.21 -14.13 -18.67
C SER A 314 1.23 -15.17 -17.56
N TRP A 315 2.43 -15.65 -17.21
CA TRP A 315 2.67 -16.56 -16.09
C TRP A 315 1.98 -16.13 -14.78
N PHE A 316 1.82 -14.83 -14.54
CA PHE A 316 1.12 -14.29 -13.37
C PHE A 316 -0.36 -14.67 -13.30
N GLY A 317 -1.02 -14.86 -14.44
CA GLY A 317 -2.43 -15.26 -14.51
C GLY A 317 -2.68 -16.76 -14.35
N HIS A 318 -1.64 -17.59 -14.42
CA HIS A 318 -1.77 -19.05 -14.50
C HIS A 318 -1.48 -19.74 -13.15
N TYR A 319 -2.29 -19.52 -12.12
CA TYR A 319 -2.19 -20.29 -10.87
C TYR A 319 -3.50 -20.24 -10.05
N GLY A 320 -3.93 -21.37 -9.49
CA GLY A 320 -5.09 -21.44 -8.60
C GLY A 320 -6.43 -21.41 -9.35
N SER A 321 -7.38 -20.56 -8.93
CA SER A 321 -8.60 -20.31 -9.71
C SER A 321 -8.23 -19.56 -10.99
N ASP A 322 -8.12 -20.31 -12.08
CA ASP A 322 -7.57 -19.87 -13.37
C ASP A 322 -8.04 -18.49 -13.84
N ALA A 323 -7.17 -17.76 -14.56
CA ALA A 323 -7.48 -16.54 -15.31
C ALA A 323 -8.71 -16.66 -16.26
N VAL A 324 -9.22 -17.88 -16.48
CA VAL A 324 -10.49 -18.17 -17.18
C VAL A 324 -11.65 -17.30 -16.66
N GLY A 325 -11.65 -16.91 -15.37
CA GLY A 325 -12.66 -16.01 -14.79
C GLY A 325 -12.36 -14.51 -14.83
N MET A 326 -11.18 -14.09 -15.32
CA MET A 326 -10.74 -12.68 -15.29
C MET A 326 -10.97 -11.93 -16.59
N LYS A 327 -11.29 -12.62 -17.70
CA LYS A 327 -11.52 -11.98 -19.01
C LYS A 327 -12.60 -10.90 -18.97
N ASP A 328 -13.70 -11.15 -18.24
CA ASP A 328 -14.79 -10.20 -18.08
C ASP A 328 -14.38 -8.94 -17.29
N ARG A 329 -13.21 -8.97 -16.62
CA ARG A 329 -12.66 -7.87 -15.82
C ARG A 329 -11.47 -7.17 -16.49
N GLU A 330 -11.08 -7.58 -17.69
CA GLU A 330 -10.10 -6.86 -18.51
C GLU A 330 -10.64 -5.52 -18.99
N SER A 331 -11.96 -5.39 -19.14
CA SER A 331 -12.61 -4.10 -19.37
C SER A 331 -13.10 -3.55 -18.02
N PRO A 332 -12.42 -2.56 -17.43
CA PRO A 332 -12.76 -2.10 -16.09
C PRO A 332 -14.08 -1.33 -16.10
N THR A 333 -14.99 -1.69 -15.20
CA THR A 333 -16.33 -1.07 -15.10
C THR A 333 -16.49 -0.18 -13.87
N GLY A 334 -15.63 -0.35 -12.86
CA GLY A 334 -15.66 0.40 -11.61
C GLY A 334 -14.71 -0.19 -10.58
N TYR A 335 -15.01 0.04 -9.30
CA TYR A 335 -14.15 -0.37 -8.19
C TYR A 335 -14.84 -1.37 -7.27
N VAL A 336 -14.05 -2.31 -6.74
CA VAL A 336 -14.45 -3.26 -5.73
C VAL A 336 -14.74 -2.51 -4.43
N ALA A 337 -15.95 -2.66 -3.88
CA ALA A 337 -16.24 -2.26 -2.51
C ALA A 337 -15.50 -3.23 -1.55
N PRO A 338 -14.48 -2.78 -0.80
CA PRO A 338 -13.67 -3.68 0.02
C PRO A 338 -14.44 -4.19 1.25
N SER A 339 -13.95 -5.29 1.85
CA SER A 339 -14.36 -5.65 3.21
C SER A 339 -14.03 -4.50 4.17
N LEU A 340 -14.87 -4.28 5.17
CA LEU A 340 -14.61 -3.28 6.21
C LEU A 340 -14.12 -3.90 7.52
N ASP A 341 -13.81 -5.20 7.53
CA ASP A 341 -13.16 -5.82 8.69
C ASP A 341 -11.84 -5.07 9.01
N GLY A 342 -11.61 -4.65 10.26
CA GLY A 342 -10.45 -3.89 10.70
C GLY A 342 -10.31 -2.47 10.11
N ILE A 343 -11.37 -1.91 9.51
CA ILE A 343 -11.32 -0.65 8.75
C ILE A 343 -10.79 0.55 9.54
N TRP A 344 -10.93 0.54 10.86
CA TRP A 344 -10.39 1.60 11.71
C TRP A 344 -8.86 1.75 11.55
N ALA A 345 -8.14 0.65 11.27
CA ALA A 345 -6.68 0.62 11.24
C ALA A 345 -6.07 0.93 9.86
N SER A 346 -6.89 1.14 8.83
CA SER A 346 -6.42 1.29 7.45
C SER A 346 -6.63 2.69 6.86
N ALA A 347 -6.65 3.73 7.70
CA ALA A 347 -6.70 5.10 7.23
C ALA A 347 -5.37 5.49 6.52
N PRO A 348 -5.40 6.29 5.45
CA PRO A 348 -6.56 6.97 4.87
C PRO A 348 -7.41 6.06 3.97
N TYR A 349 -8.56 6.54 3.54
CA TYR A 349 -9.59 5.78 2.83
C TYR A 349 -9.65 6.12 1.33
N PHE A 350 -10.36 5.24 0.61
CA PHE A 350 -10.41 5.13 -0.86
C PHE A 350 -9.13 4.59 -1.48
N HIS A 351 -9.21 4.18 -2.75
CA HIS A 351 -8.12 3.50 -3.45
C HIS A 351 -6.86 4.37 -3.64
N ASN A 352 -7.01 5.69 -3.56
CA ASN A 352 -5.94 6.68 -3.68
C ASN A 352 -5.55 7.32 -2.34
N GLY A 353 -6.12 6.85 -1.21
CA GLY A 353 -5.82 7.36 0.13
C GLY A 353 -6.19 8.83 0.35
N SER A 354 -7.22 9.33 -0.33
CA SER A 354 -7.56 10.77 -0.34
C SER A 354 -8.37 11.25 0.87
N VAL A 355 -9.05 10.34 1.58
CA VAL A 355 -9.96 10.69 2.68
C VAL A 355 -9.36 10.28 4.03
N PRO A 356 -9.02 11.20 4.94
CA PRO A 356 -8.15 10.87 6.08
C PRO A 356 -8.84 10.11 7.23
N THR A 357 -10.17 10.17 7.36
CA THR A 357 -10.90 9.53 8.47
C THR A 357 -12.24 8.94 8.00
N LEU A 358 -12.81 7.97 8.74
CA LEU A 358 -14.13 7.42 8.42
C LEU A 358 -15.24 8.45 8.59
N TRP A 359 -15.09 9.37 9.54
CA TRP A 359 -15.99 10.52 9.63
C TRP A 359 -16.04 11.30 8.30
N HIS A 360 -14.90 11.58 7.66
CA HIS A 360 -14.89 12.23 6.34
C HIS A 360 -15.46 11.35 5.20
N VAL A 361 -15.40 10.02 5.32
CA VAL A 361 -16.11 9.12 4.39
C VAL A 361 -17.62 9.32 4.52
N LEU A 362 -18.12 9.42 5.76
CA LEU A 362 -19.54 9.62 6.08
C LEU A 362 -20.04 11.07 5.89
N HIS A 363 -19.13 12.03 5.72
CA HIS A 363 -19.44 13.45 5.50
C HIS A 363 -18.73 13.96 4.23
N PRO A 364 -19.20 13.56 3.02
CA PRO A 364 -18.57 13.93 1.76
C PRO A 364 -18.30 15.42 1.58
N GLY A 365 -19.25 16.28 1.98
CA GLY A 365 -19.13 17.73 1.88
C GLY A 365 -18.08 18.37 2.80
N GLU A 366 -17.55 17.63 3.78
CA GLU A 366 -16.58 18.11 4.78
C GLU A 366 -15.18 17.52 4.55
N ARG A 367 -14.95 16.82 3.43
CA ARG A 367 -13.63 16.25 3.11
C ARG A 367 -12.61 17.38 2.88
N PRO A 368 -11.43 17.34 3.52
CA PRO A 368 -10.43 18.41 3.37
C PRO A 368 -9.86 18.45 1.95
N THR A 369 -9.71 19.66 1.40
CA THR A 369 -9.10 19.87 0.07
C THR A 369 -7.60 19.61 0.10
N VAL A 370 -6.93 20.13 1.13
CA VAL A 370 -5.52 19.86 1.41
C VAL A 370 -5.42 19.38 2.85
N TRP A 371 -4.63 18.33 3.10
CA TRP A 371 -4.37 17.88 4.46
C TRP A 371 -2.94 17.38 4.62
N ARG A 372 -2.44 17.44 5.86
CA ARG A 372 -1.15 16.88 6.26
C ARG A 372 -1.33 16.09 7.55
N ARG A 373 -0.92 14.82 7.55
CA ARG A 373 -0.96 13.98 8.75
C ARG A 373 0.11 14.37 9.76
N THR A 374 -0.15 14.09 11.03
CA THR A 374 0.93 13.95 12.01
C THR A 374 1.61 12.57 11.85
N PRO A 375 2.87 12.40 12.32
CA PRO A 375 3.62 11.16 12.04
C PRO A 375 2.92 9.89 12.53
N SER A 376 2.42 9.89 13.77
CA SER A 376 1.79 8.74 14.41
C SER A 376 0.47 9.06 15.13
N GLY A 377 -0.03 10.31 15.02
CA GLY A 377 -1.29 10.70 15.63
C GLY A 377 -2.48 10.03 14.95
N TYR A 378 -3.54 9.86 15.73
CA TYR A 378 -4.77 9.19 15.33
C TYR A 378 -5.95 9.91 15.99
N ASP A 379 -7.01 10.16 15.22
CA ASP A 379 -8.23 10.78 15.71
C ASP A 379 -9.26 9.71 16.07
N ASP A 380 -9.47 9.49 17.37
CA ASP A 380 -10.40 8.47 17.87
C ASP A 380 -11.87 8.86 17.66
N ALA A 381 -12.16 10.16 17.61
CA ALA A 381 -13.52 10.65 17.41
C ALA A 381 -13.93 10.51 15.95
N ARG A 382 -13.02 10.80 15.03
CA ARG A 382 -13.26 10.72 13.58
C ARG A 382 -12.87 9.38 12.95
N VAL A 383 -12.18 8.52 13.71
CA VAL A 383 -11.65 7.20 13.33
C VAL A 383 -10.77 7.29 12.08
N GLY A 384 -9.52 7.71 12.28
CA GLY A 384 -8.52 7.72 11.22
C GLY A 384 -7.29 8.55 11.56
N LEU A 385 -6.65 9.10 10.55
CA LEU A 385 -5.44 9.90 10.72
C LEU A 385 -5.76 11.21 11.48
N GLU A 386 -4.88 11.58 12.42
CA GLU A 386 -4.83 12.95 12.90
C GLU A 386 -4.20 13.83 11.81
N VAL A 387 -4.94 14.83 11.35
CA VAL A 387 -4.53 15.69 10.23
C VAL A 387 -4.70 17.17 10.55
N GLU A 388 -3.79 17.98 10.01
CA GLU A 388 -4.00 19.40 9.78
C GLU A 388 -4.74 19.57 8.45
N GLU A 389 -5.91 20.20 8.50
CA GLU A 389 -6.75 20.47 7.33
C GLU A 389 -6.53 21.91 6.84
N LEU A 390 -6.39 22.07 5.53
CA LEU A 390 -6.06 23.33 4.88
C LEU A 390 -6.97 23.54 3.65
N ALA A 391 -7.43 24.76 3.44
CA ALA A 391 -8.14 25.14 2.22
C ALA A 391 -7.20 25.19 1.00
N GLU A 392 -5.92 25.55 1.24
CA GLU A 392 -4.93 25.74 0.19
C GLU A 392 -3.56 25.22 0.62
N MET A 393 -2.73 24.90 -0.37
CA MET A 393 -1.32 24.58 -0.12
C MET A 393 -0.60 25.78 0.50
N PRO A 394 0.37 25.55 1.40
CA PRO A 394 1.17 26.63 1.95
C PRO A 394 1.78 27.51 0.85
N PRO A 395 1.75 28.85 1.00
CA PRO A 395 2.23 29.75 -0.03
C PRO A 395 3.75 29.64 -0.23
N GLY A 396 4.21 29.99 -1.43
CA GLY A 396 5.63 29.97 -1.79
C GLY A 396 6.09 28.64 -2.38
N ARG A 397 7.36 28.59 -2.78
CA ARG A 397 7.94 27.40 -3.41
C ARG A 397 8.42 26.43 -2.34
N LEU A 398 7.62 25.39 -2.09
CA LEU A 398 8.02 24.26 -1.25
C LEU A 398 9.08 23.41 -1.93
N ARG A 399 9.99 22.82 -1.13
CA ARG A 399 10.85 21.73 -1.61
C ARG A 399 9.99 20.53 -1.99
N SER A 400 10.50 19.66 -2.87
CA SER A 400 9.75 18.48 -3.27
C SER A 400 9.44 17.56 -2.09
N SER A 401 10.39 17.35 -1.16
CA SER A 401 10.18 16.60 0.08
C SER A 401 9.03 17.18 0.93
N ASP A 402 9.05 18.49 1.19
CA ASP A 402 8.04 19.17 1.99
C ASP A 402 6.67 19.12 1.31
N ARG A 403 6.62 19.33 -0.01
CA ARG A 403 5.38 19.28 -0.79
C ARG A 403 4.71 17.91 -0.70
N ARG A 404 5.48 16.82 -0.70
CA ARG A 404 4.96 15.44 -0.58
C ARG A 404 4.40 15.11 0.81
N THR A 405 4.61 15.96 1.82
CA THR A 405 3.96 15.81 3.13
C THR A 405 2.50 16.26 3.12
N PHE A 406 2.08 17.01 2.11
CA PHE A 406 0.70 17.43 1.91
C PHE A 406 0.02 16.53 0.88
N PHE A 407 -1.22 16.16 1.17
CA PHE A 407 -2.14 15.58 0.21
C PHE A 407 -3.01 16.71 -0.34
N ASP A 408 -3.08 16.88 -1.67
CA ASP A 408 -3.91 17.89 -2.35
C ASP A 408 -4.86 17.16 -3.30
N THR A 409 -6.16 17.15 -2.95
CA THR A 409 -7.17 16.35 -3.64
C THR A 409 -7.50 16.86 -5.04
N ARG A 410 -6.99 18.04 -5.40
CA ARG A 410 -7.17 18.64 -6.72
C ARG A 410 -6.17 18.13 -7.75
N LYS A 411 -5.16 17.36 -7.33
CA LYS A 411 -4.18 16.76 -8.23
C LYS A 411 -4.78 15.55 -8.95
N THR A 412 -4.32 15.33 -10.18
CA THR A 412 -4.72 14.16 -10.99
C THR A 412 -4.53 12.86 -10.21
N GLY A 413 -5.57 12.04 -10.14
CA GLY A 413 -5.55 10.76 -9.43
C GLY A 413 -5.80 10.86 -7.92
N LYS A 414 -6.00 12.07 -7.38
CA LYS A 414 -6.10 12.33 -5.95
C LYS A 414 -7.46 12.85 -5.51
N SER A 415 -8.45 12.84 -6.38
CA SER A 415 -9.79 13.31 -6.03
C SER A 415 -10.32 12.54 -4.82
N ALA A 416 -10.88 13.28 -3.87
CA ALA A 416 -11.64 12.78 -2.72
C ALA A 416 -13.15 12.75 -3.01
N ALA A 417 -13.58 12.93 -4.26
CA ALA A 417 -15.00 12.87 -4.64
C ALA A 417 -15.54 11.43 -4.64
N GLY A 418 -16.86 11.30 -4.72
CA GLY A 418 -17.55 10.04 -4.86
C GLY A 418 -17.77 9.31 -3.54
N HIS A 419 -18.46 8.18 -3.61
CA HIS A 419 -18.97 7.46 -2.46
C HIS A 419 -19.81 8.41 -1.58
N ASP A 420 -20.73 9.12 -2.23
CA ASP A 420 -21.59 10.13 -1.60
C ASP A 420 -22.88 9.50 -1.02
N PHE A 421 -23.01 8.17 -1.06
CA PHE A 421 -24.12 7.41 -0.48
C PHE A 421 -24.45 7.80 0.98
N PRO A 422 -23.47 8.12 1.86
CA PRO A 422 -23.76 8.58 3.21
C PRO A 422 -24.56 9.89 3.31
N ASP A 423 -24.68 10.69 2.23
CA ASP A 423 -25.52 11.90 2.22
C ASP A 423 -27.02 11.60 2.36
N ALA A 424 -27.43 10.34 2.13
CA ALA A 424 -28.79 9.89 2.39
C ALA A 424 -29.08 9.68 3.89
N LEU A 425 -28.05 9.64 4.73
CA LEU A 425 -28.18 9.43 6.18
C LEU A 425 -28.31 10.75 6.93
N THR A 426 -29.07 10.72 8.01
CA THR A 426 -29.08 11.78 9.03
C THR A 426 -27.77 11.78 9.83
N GLU A 427 -27.47 12.88 10.52
CA GLU A 427 -26.27 12.99 11.36
C GLU A 427 -26.25 11.97 12.51
N ASP A 428 -27.42 11.64 13.07
CA ASP A 428 -27.54 10.60 14.10
C ASP A 428 -27.22 9.21 13.52
N GLU A 429 -27.68 8.93 12.29
CA GLU A 429 -27.38 7.68 11.57
C GLU A 429 -25.90 7.56 11.23
N LYS A 430 -25.27 8.63 10.73
CA LYS A 430 -23.81 8.67 10.50
C LYS A 430 -23.04 8.42 11.79
N THR A 431 -23.48 9.00 12.89
CA THR A 431 -22.84 8.83 14.21
C THR A 431 -22.90 7.37 14.68
N VAL A 432 -24.06 6.72 14.60
CA VAL A 432 -24.17 5.31 15.01
C VAL A 432 -23.42 4.38 14.06
N VAL A 433 -23.42 4.66 12.75
CA VAL A 433 -22.62 3.90 11.78
C VAL A 433 -21.13 4.02 12.07
N LEU A 434 -20.62 5.22 12.35
CA LEU A 434 -19.21 5.43 12.71
C LEU A 434 -18.83 4.62 13.96
N GLU A 435 -19.70 4.55 14.96
CA GLU A 435 -19.46 3.73 16.16
C GLU A 435 -19.47 2.23 15.84
N TYR A 436 -20.39 1.78 14.97
CA TYR A 436 -20.42 0.39 14.50
C TYR A 436 -19.15 0.01 13.72
N LEU A 437 -18.60 0.90 12.90
CA LEU A 437 -17.35 0.64 12.15
C LEU A 437 -16.14 0.37 13.07
N LYS A 438 -16.16 0.82 14.33
CA LYS A 438 -15.13 0.48 15.34
C LYS A 438 -15.20 -0.98 15.78
N THR A 439 -16.33 -1.66 15.58
CA THR A 439 -16.52 -3.06 15.96
C THR A 439 -16.02 -4.06 14.91
N LEU A 440 -15.68 -3.57 13.71
CA LEU A 440 -15.36 -4.40 12.53
C LEU A 440 -13.88 -4.74 12.43
#